data_AF-V5GNU4-F1
#
_entry.id   AF-V5GNU4-F1
#
_cell.length_a   1.000
_cell.length_b   1.000
_cell.length_c   1.000
_cell.angle_alpha   90.00
_cell.angle_beta   90.00
_cell.angle_gamma   90.00
#
_symmetry.space_group_name_H-M   'P 1'
#
loop_
_entity.id
_entity.type
_entity.pdbx_description
1 polymer ?
#
loop_
_entity_poly.entity_id
_entity_poly.type
_entity_poly.pdbx_seq_one_letter_code
_entity_poly.pdbx_strand_id
1 'polypeptide(L)'
;MTMVTFTCICGYLVHSNPGYVGPVAAEMVKSSNTAASCSVDFAHGEGDTCTVCQLLKPPRCSHCHFCGHCVLKRDHHCVWLDTCVGERNHRAFILGLAGLVVSLLYGSNLTLTTVCRPTDPLGHCARTRELLGGL
;
A
#
# COMPACT_ATOMS: atom_id res chain seq x y z
N MET A 1 -6.83 -3.98 20.58
CA MET A 1 -7.53 -5.02 19.78
C MET A 1 -7.96 -4.46 18.42
N THR A 2 -8.78 -3.40 18.35
CA THR A 2 -9.29 -2.82 17.09
C THR A 2 -8.24 -2.20 16.16
N MET A 3 -7.22 -1.53 16.71
CA MET A 3 -6.14 -0.93 15.89
C MET A 3 -5.26 -1.98 15.20
N VAL A 4 -5.00 -3.09 15.90
CA VAL A 4 -4.21 -4.20 15.36
C VAL A 4 -4.99 -4.94 14.28
N THR A 5 -6.28 -5.19 14.49
CA THR A 5 -7.11 -5.85 13.47
C THR A 5 -7.28 -4.97 12.23
N PHE A 6 -7.46 -3.65 12.38
CA PHE A 6 -7.55 -2.72 11.25
C PHE A 6 -6.25 -2.70 10.42
N THR A 7 -5.10 -2.62 11.09
CA THR A 7 -3.80 -2.63 10.39
C THR A 7 -3.53 -3.97 9.71
N CYS A 8 -3.91 -5.10 10.31
CA CYS A 8 -3.85 -6.41 9.65
C CYS A 8 -4.76 -6.49 8.41
N ILE A 9 -5.99 -5.97 8.49
CA ILE A 9 -6.92 -5.96 7.34
C ILE A 9 -6.36 -5.08 6.22
N CYS A 10 -5.91 -3.86 6.52
CA CYS A 10 -5.28 -2.99 5.52
C CYS A 10 -4.03 -3.63 4.91
N GLY A 11 -3.21 -4.31 5.72
CA GLY A 11 -2.08 -5.10 5.25
C GLY A 11 -2.49 -6.19 4.26
N TYR A 12 -3.49 -7.00 4.60
CA TYR A 12 -4.00 -8.04 3.71
C TYR A 12 -4.56 -7.45 2.39
N LEU A 13 -5.30 -6.35 2.48
CA LEU A 13 -5.88 -5.68 1.31
C LEU A 13 -4.82 -5.02 0.42
N VAL A 14 -3.69 -4.57 0.98
CA VAL A 14 -2.53 -4.09 0.23
C VAL A 14 -1.88 -5.19 -0.60
N HIS A 15 -1.73 -6.38 -0.04
CA HIS A 15 -1.12 -7.53 -0.73
C HIS A 15 -2.09 -8.22 -1.70
N SER A 16 -3.35 -7.78 -1.73
CA SER A 16 -4.32 -8.27 -2.69
C SER A 16 -3.93 -7.87 -4.12
N ASN A 17 -4.45 -8.59 -5.11
CA ASN A 17 -4.12 -8.40 -6.52
C ASN A 17 -4.28 -6.90 -6.92
N PRO A 18 -3.21 -6.22 -7.35
CA PRO A 18 -3.22 -4.79 -7.68
C PRO A 18 -4.02 -4.44 -8.94
N GLY A 19 -4.45 -5.44 -9.70
CA GLY A 19 -5.04 -5.29 -11.02
C GLY A 19 -4.13 -5.84 -12.10
N TYR A 20 -3.59 -7.04 -11.91
CA TYR A 20 -2.88 -7.77 -12.97
C TYR A 20 -3.80 -7.96 -14.18
N VAL A 21 -3.30 -7.61 -15.37
CA VAL A 21 -4.02 -7.73 -16.63
C VAL A 21 -3.71 -9.09 -17.25
N GLY A 22 -4.71 -9.96 -17.33
CA GLY A 22 -4.62 -11.23 -18.04
C GLY A 22 -4.89 -11.08 -19.55
N PRO A 23 -4.58 -12.11 -20.36
CA PRO A 23 -4.75 -12.09 -21.82
C PRO A 23 -6.20 -11.80 -22.24
N VAL A 24 -7.19 -12.35 -21.53
CA VAL A 24 -8.63 -12.13 -21.80
C VAL A 24 -9.06 -10.67 -21.55
N ALA A 25 -8.50 -10.02 -20.53
CA ALA A 25 -8.82 -8.63 -20.22
C ALA A 25 -8.25 -7.66 -21.27
N ALA A 26 -7.11 -8.00 -21.88
CA ALA A 26 -6.54 -7.24 -23.00
C ALA A 26 -7.43 -7.32 -24.26
N GLU A 27 -8.07 -8.47 -24.52
CA GLU A 27 -9.02 -8.61 -25.64
C GLU A 27 -10.30 -7.78 -25.45
N MET A 28 -10.86 -7.71 -24.23
CA MET A 28 -12.06 -6.89 -23.97
C MET A 28 -11.83 -5.39 -24.22
N VAL A 29 -10.62 -4.89 -23.94
CA VAL A 29 -10.25 -3.49 -24.25
C VAL A 29 -10.22 -3.25 -25.76
N LYS A 30 -9.83 -4.24 -26.56
CA LYS A 30 -9.89 -4.17 -28.03
C LYS A 30 -11.31 -3.95 -28.54
N SER A 31 -12.32 -4.54 -27.89
CA SER A 31 -13.75 -4.38 -28.24
C SER A 31 -14.38 -3.08 -27.72
N SER A 32 -13.76 -2.41 -26.75
CA SER A 32 -14.27 -1.14 -26.20
C SER A 32 -13.80 0.06 -27.03
N ASN A 33 -12.66 -0.08 -27.71
CA ASN A 33 -12.07 0.96 -28.55
C ASN A 33 -12.73 1.07 -29.94
N THR A 34 -13.66 0.18 -30.32
CA THR A 34 -14.41 0.28 -31.58
C THR A 34 -15.67 1.15 -31.50
N ALA A 35 -16.03 1.67 -30.32
CA ALA A 35 -17.23 2.50 -30.12
C ALA A 35 -16.97 4.01 -29.96
N ALA A 36 -15.73 4.48 -30.12
CA ALA A 36 -15.36 5.90 -29.97
C ALA A 36 -14.70 6.46 -31.24
N SER A 37 -15.46 6.53 -32.34
CA SER A 37 -15.10 7.35 -33.49
C SER A 37 -15.62 8.78 -33.32
N CYS A 38 -14.86 9.61 -32.61
CA CYS A 38 -14.78 11.05 -32.86
C CYS A 38 -13.35 11.46 -32.51
N SER A 39 -12.59 11.80 -33.55
CA SER A 39 -11.18 12.15 -33.55
C SER A 39 -10.88 13.32 -32.61
N VAL A 40 -10.09 13.05 -31.56
CA VAL A 40 -9.28 14.04 -30.87
C VAL A 40 -7.82 13.57 -30.93
N ASP A 41 -7.06 14.25 -31.77
CA ASP A 41 -5.60 14.12 -31.87
C ASP A 41 -4.95 14.60 -30.57
N PHE A 42 -4.71 13.68 -29.64
CA PHE A 42 -3.67 13.81 -28.62
C PHE A 42 -2.71 12.64 -28.83
N ALA A 43 -1.68 12.89 -29.64
CA ALA A 43 -0.49 12.06 -29.69
C ALA A 43 0.17 12.08 -28.31
N HIS A 44 -0.11 11.07 -27.47
CA HIS A 44 0.74 10.59 -26.37
C HIS A 44 0.48 9.09 -26.18
N GLY A 45 1.26 8.29 -26.91
CA GLY A 45 1.37 6.84 -26.73
C GLY A 45 0.31 6.07 -27.49
N GLU A 46 0.71 5.50 -28.63
CA GLU A 46 0.13 4.25 -29.13
C GLU A 46 -0.15 3.30 -27.96
N GLY A 47 -1.22 2.53 -28.07
CA GLY A 47 -1.47 1.40 -27.19
C GLY A 47 -0.32 0.39 -27.36
N ASP A 48 0.79 0.65 -26.66
CA ASP A 48 2.02 -0.10 -26.82
C ASP A 48 1.77 -1.50 -26.28
N THR A 49 1.71 -2.45 -27.20
CA THR A 49 1.75 -3.86 -26.86
C THR A 49 2.94 -4.10 -25.95
N CYS A 50 2.71 -4.74 -24.80
CA CYS A 50 3.81 -5.13 -23.93
C CYS A 50 4.62 -6.21 -24.65
N THR A 51 5.91 -5.98 -24.88
CA THR A 51 6.80 -6.95 -25.55
C THR A 51 7.00 -8.23 -24.74
N VAL A 52 6.94 -8.13 -23.40
CA VAL A 52 7.13 -9.24 -22.47
C VAL A 52 5.85 -10.06 -22.33
N CYS A 53 4.72 -9.41 -22.05
CA CYS A 53 3.43 -10.08 -21.86
C CYS A 53 2.66 -10.32 -23.16
N GLN A 54 3.14 -9.79 -24.29
CA GLN A 54 2.53 -9.87 -25.63
C GLN A 54 1.04 -9.49 -25.66
N LEU A 55 0.65 -8.51 -24.84
CA LEU A 55 -0.73 -8.04 -24.73
C LEU A 55 -0.86 -6.57 -25.09
N LEU A 56 -1.99 -6.20 -25.69
CA LEU A 56 -2.33 -4.80 -25.92
C LEU A 56 -2.57 -4.12 -24.57
N LYS A 57 -1.74 -3.14 -24.26
CA LYS A 57 -1.78 -2.44 -22.97
C LYS A 57 -3.05 -1.58 -22.88
N PRO A 58 -3.93 -1.81 -21.88
CA PRO A 58 -5.03 -0.88 -21.60
C PRO A 58 -4.49 0.52 -21.26
N PRO A 59 -5.29 1.59 -21.44
CA PRO A 59 -4.85 2.94 -21.09
C PRO A 59 -4.35 2.99 -19.63
N ARG A 60 -3.18 3.61 -19.44
CA ARG A 60 -2.50 3.74 -18.14
C ARG A 60 -2.02 2.43 -17.51
N CYS A 61 -1.98 1.31 -18.23
CA CYS A 61 -1.35 0.08 -17.76
C CYS A 61 0.17 0.15 -17.94
N SER A 62 0.95 -0.54 -17.10
CA SER A 62 2.39 -0.64 -17.27
C SER A 62 2.92 -1.99 -16.77
N HIS A 63 3.91 -2.53 -17.49
CA HIS A 63 4.61 -3.74 -17.07
C HIS A 63 5.48 -3.44 -15.86
N CYS A 64 5.48 -4.33 -14.87
CA CYS A 64 6.43 -4.31 -13.78
C CYS A 64 7.45 -5.43 -13.98
N HIS A 65 8.73 -5.08 -14.08
CA HIS A 65 9.80 -6.06 -14.25
C HIS A 65 9.94 -6.99 -13.04
N PHE A 66 9.78 -6.46 -11.82
CA PHE A 66 9.85 -7.24 -10.58
C PHE A 66 8.68 -8.22 -10.45
N CYS A 67 7.45 -7.75 -10.68
CA CYS A 67 6.26 -8.59 -10.60
C CYS A 67 6.12 -9.53 -11.83
N GLY A 68 6.76 -9.24 -12.97
CA GLY A 68 6.64 -10.00 -14.22
C GLY A 68 5.29 -9.85 -14.95
N HIS A 69 4.43 -8.91 -14.51
CA HIS A 69 3.07 -8.76 -15.00
C HIS A 69 2.74 -7.31 -15.36
N CYS A 70 1.83 -7.13 -16.32
CA CYS A 70 1.18 -5.86 -16.59
C CYS A 70 0.16 -5.52 -15.50
N VAL A 71 0.27 -4.34 -14.90
CA VAL A 71 -0.62 -3.87 -13.84
C VAL A 71 -1.42 -2.67 -14.34
N LEU A 72 -2.74 -2.68 -14.11
CA LEU A 72 -3.63 -1.59 -14.48
C LEU A 72 -3.41 -0.37 -13.58
N LYS A 73 -3.28 0.82 -14.20
CA LYS A 73 -2.97 2.08 -13.49
C LYS A 73 -1.85 1.87 -12.46
N ARG A 74 -0.78 1.18 -12.90
CA ARG A 74 0.37 0.89 -12.06
C ARG A 74 0.95 2.19 -11.54
N ASP A 75 1.05 2.30 -10.23
CA ASP A 75 1.75 3.39 -9.59
C ASP A 75 3.24 3.02 -9.49
N HIS A 76 3.57 2.07 -8.60
CA HIS A 76 4.94 1.59 -8.41
C HIS A 76 4.96 0.13 -7.93
N HIS A 77 6.14 -0.48 -7.96
CA HIS A 77 6.40 -1.72 -7.22
C HIS A 77 7.00 -1.33 -5.88
N CYS A 78 6.33 -1.69 -4.79
CA CYS A 78 6.78 -1.36 -3.46
C CYS A 78 7.65 -2.51 -2.93
N VAL A 79 8.95 -2.27 -2.83
CA VAL A 79 9.93 -3.24 -2.33
C VAL A 79 9.64 -3.63 -0.87
N TRP A 80 9.07 -2.72 -0.08
CA TRP A 80 8.74 -2.97 1.32
C TRP A 80 7.58 -3.93 1.53
N LEU A 81 6.66 -3.97 0.56
CA LEU A 81 5.46 -4.79 0.60
C LEU A 81 5.56 -5.99 -0.34
N ASP A 82 6.69 -6.12 -1.05
CA ASP A 82 6.92 -7.13 -2.09
C ASP A 82 5.73 -7.28 -3.06
N THR A 83 5.08 -6.17 -3.38
CA THR A 83 3.89 -6.15 -4.23
C THR A 83 3.79 -4.89 -5.05
N CYS A 84 3.15 -5.02 -6.21
CA CYS A 84 2.83 -3.89 -7.05
C CYS A 84 1.64 -3.11 -6.43
N VAL A 85 1.68 -1.78 -6.49
CA VAL A 85 0.55 -0.90 -6.16
C VAL A 85 -0.10 -0.45 -7.47
N GLY A 86 -1.40 -0.72 -7.60
CA GLY A 86 -2.18 -0.42 -8.79
C GLY A 86 -3.64 -0.15 -8.44
N GLU A 87 -4.50 -0.07 -9.46
CA GLU A 87 -5.89 0.37 -9.31
C GLU A 87 -6.65 -0.29 -8.15
N ARG A 88 -6.50 -1.61 -7.97
CA ARG A 88 -7.34 -2.37 -7.03
C ARG A 88 -6.88 -2.31 -5.58
N ASN A 89 -5.59 -2.09 -5.32
CA ASN A 89 -5.04 -2.04 -3.96
C ASN A 89 -4.56 -0.64 -3.54
N HIS A 90 -4.61 0.36 -4.43
CA HIS A 90 -4.14 1.72 -4.13
C HIS A 90 -4.82 2.34 -2.90
N ARG A 91 -6.13 2.19 -2.76
CA ARG A 91 -6.86 2.70 -1.57
C ARG A 91 -6.42 2.03 -0.28
N ALA A 92 -6.22 0.71 -0.32
CA ALA A 92 -5.72 -0.05 0.82
C ALA A 92 -4.31 0.39 1.21
N PHE A 93 -3.46 0.71 0.23
CA PHE A 93 -2.11 1.25 0.46
C PHE A 93 -2.15 2.58 1.21
N ILE A 94 -2.96 3.52 0.77
CA ILE A 94 -3.11 4.82 1.46
C ILE A 94 -3.67 4.66 2.87
N LEU A 95 -4.70 3.83 3.05
CA LEU A 95 -5.27 3.53 4.38
C LEU A 95 -4.26 2.82 5.29
N GLY A 96 -3.46 1.91 4.74
CA GLY A 96 -2.38 1.23 5.45
C GLY A 96 -1.29 2.20 5.92
N LEU A 97 -0.85 3.13 5.07
CA LEU A 97 0.09 4.18 5.45
C LEU A 97 -0.46 5.08 6.57
N ALA A 98 -1.72 5.51 6.45
CA ALA A 98 -2.38 6.29 7.51
C ALA A 98 -2.47 5.50 8.83
N GLY A 99 -2.86 4.22 8.75
CA GLY A 99 -2.90 3.31 9.90
C GLY A 99 -1.53 3.09 10.56
N LEU A 100 -0.46 3.01 9.77
CA LEU A 100 0.92 2.92 10.26
C LEU A 100 1.30 4.17 11.06
N VAL A 101 1.03 5.37 10.51
CA VAL A 101 1.30 6.64 11.21
C VAL A 101 0.54 6.71 12.55
N VAL A 102 -0.75 6.38 12.56
CA VAL A 102 -1.55 6.36 13.81
C VAL A 102 -0.98 5.37 14.81
N SER A 103 -0.57 4.19 14.37
CA SER A 103 0.01 3.15 15.23
C SER A 103 1.33 3.60 15.84
N LEU A 104 2.19 4.28 15.08
CA LEU A 104 3.45 4.83 15.57
C LEU A 104 3.23 5.96 16.57
N LEU A 105 2.25 6.84 16.34
CA LEU A 105 1.90 7.90 17.29
C LEU A 105 1.36 7.32 18.60
N TYR A 106 0.46 6.34 18.52
CA TYR A 106 -0.06 5.65 19.69
C TYR A 106 1.04 4.93 20.47
N GLY A 107 1.93 4.19 19.78
CA GLY A 107 3.07 3.52 20.39
C GLY A 107 4.06 4.49 21.05
N SER A 108 4.32 5.63 20.41
CA SER A 108 5.17 6.69 20.97
C SER A 108 4.56 7.27 22.25
N ASN A 109 3.26 7.58 22.25
CA ASN A 109 2.56 8.08 23.44
C ASN A 109 2.55 7.06 24.58
N LEU A 110 2.31 5.78 24.27
CA LEU A 110 2.35 4.71 25.26
C LEU A 110 3.76 4.53 25.85
N THR A 111 4.79 4.60 25.00
CA THR A 111 6.19 4.53 25.45
C THR A 111 6.53 5.71 26.36
N LEU A 112 6.15 6.92 25.98
CA LEU A 112 6.36 8.11 26.80
C LEU A 112 5.63 8.02 28.15
N THR A 113 4.38 7.56 28.19
CA THR A 113 3.62 7.46 29.45
C THR A 113 4.09 6.32 30.36
N THR A 114 4.71 5.28 29.81
CA THR A 114 5.27 4.15 30.57
C THR A 114 6.68 4.43 31.09
N VAL A 115 7.51 5.10 30.29
CA VAL A 115 8.89 5.49 30.67
C VAL A 115 8.88 6.77 31.51
N CYS A 116 8.15 7.80 31.08
CA CYS A 116 7.94 9.04 31.82
C CYS A 116 6.71 8.90 32.73
N ARG A 117 6.74 7.97 33.69
CA ARG A 117 5.87 8.13 34.85
C ARG A 117 6.33 9.39 35.58
N PRO A 118 5.44 10.37 35.86
CA PRO A 118 5.81 11.51 36.67
C PRO A 118 6.39 10.93 37.95
N THR A 119 7.64 11.28 38.22
CA THR A 119 8.23 11.14 39.55
C THR A 119 7.18 11.59 40.56
N ASP A 120 7.05 10.87 41.67
CA ASP A 120 6.34 11.39 42.84
C ASP A 120 6.74 12.87 43.06
N PRO A 121 5.94 13.73 43.71
CA PRO A 121 6.28 15.14 43.95
C PRO A 121 7.65 15.41 44.64
N LEU A 122 8.39 14.35 44.99
CA LEU A 122 9.76 14.30 45.49
C LEU A 122 10.85 13.90 44.46
N GLY A 123 10.53 13.70 43.17
CA GLY A 123 11.54 13.48 42.12
C GLY A 123 12.11 12.06 41.99
N HIS A 124 11.53 11.05 42.65
CA HIS A 124 12.06 9.68 42.60
C HIS A 124 11.53 8.87 41.41
N CYS A 125 12.43 8.21 40.67
CA CYS A 125 12.05 7.21 39.67
C CYS A 125 11.43 6.00 40.38
N ALA A 126 10.17 5.67 40.07
CA ALA A 126 9.45 4.55 40.67
C ALA A 126 10.17 3.18 40.53
N ARG A 127 11.15 3.05 39.63
CA ARG A 127 11.96 1.83 39.47
C ARG A 127 12.95 1.60 40.61
N THR A 128 13.28 2.63 41.40
CA THR A 128 14.25 2.52 42.51
C THR A 128 13.63 1.92 43.79
N ARG A 129 12.30 1.87 43.90
CA ARG A 129 11.63 1.40 45.13
C ARG A 129 11.45 -0.12 45.19
N GLU A 130 11.43 -0.83 44.05
CA GLU A 130 11.38 -2.30 44.07
C GLU A 130 12.75 -2.95 44.34
N LEU A 131 13.86 -2.28 44.00
CA LEU A 131 15.20 -2.80 44.30
C LEU A 131 15.65 -2.58 45.76
N LEU A 132 15.00 -1.67 46.49
CA LEU A 132 15.31 -1.33 47.89
C LEU A 132 14.25 -1.81 48.90
N GLY A 133 13.13 -2.39 48.43
CA GLY A 133 12.05 -2.92 49.29
C GLY A 133 12.18 -4.41 49.62
N GLY A 134 13.28 -5.05 49.22
CA GLY A 134 13.59 -6.46 49.46
C GLY A 134 14.87 -6.72 50.27
N LEU A 135 15.40 -5.69 50.94
CA LEU A 135 16.49 -5.79 51.92
C LEU A 135 16.00 -5.35 53.29
#